data_AF-A0A7C3UQP0-F1
#
_entry.id   AF-A0A7C3UQP0-F1
#
_cell.length_a   1.000
_cell.length_b   1.000
_cell.length_c   1.000
_cell.angle_alpha   90.00
_cell.angle_beta   90.00
_cell.angle_gamma   90.00
#
_symmetry.space_group_name_H-M   'P 1'
#
loop_
_entity.id
_entity.type
_entity.pdbx_description
1 polymer ?
#
loop_
_entity_poly.entity_id
_entity_poly.type
_entity_poly.pdbx_seq_one_letter_code
_entity_poly.pdbx_strand_id
1 'polypeptide(L)'
;MLKIFPPAWLTSILFLGNLSAEAGRTWLYNPLTLTANLLLDGYKKFISPLPCSRYAREAINQQGFFLGLVMTADRLERCNPFAPIYAFDFYSGAKEGKVFDPPERHFLFKKSRVMEKRLPSIWQIEVDTVRFLFPGEQYDLAFADFLFAEGEFHLAGVEYLKAKFWTSDERVREYARVMIAESYSYLGNYSKARQEIEGIKEKELRMLCRGRLFLAEGKYDSARAQLYYIKDTLLKNTAQFLYGLSYLYSGDFDRALSHFKIKEMESPQKRSPILSGFLSLLLPGAGQVYSGRLGDGLYSFLVVGTLGGITYYYGKEKEKAKFYLFLSLTSLFHLGNIYGAIIAASDYNQKEERSFISRVEERIAERDYKIDLKTYLLR
;
A
#
# COMPACT_ATOMS: atom_id res chain seq x y z
N MET A 1 -31.86 -21.25 -0.08
CA MET A 1 -31.29 -22.56 -0.45
C MET A 1 -29.82 -22.60 -0.06
N LEU A 2 -29.52 -23.18 1.10
CA LEU A 2 -28.15 -23.45 1.55
C LEU A 2 -27.61 -24.65 0.78
N LYS A 3 -26.54 -24.45 -0.01
CA LYS A 3 -25.73 -25.56 -0.54
C LYS A 3 -24.66 -25.91 0.49
N ILE A 4 -24.83 -27.05 1.14
CA ILE A 4 -23.85 -27.67 2.03
C ILE A 4 -22.74 -28.27 1.15
N PHE A 5 -21.51 -27.78 1.28
CA PHE A 5 -20.32 -28.43 0.74
C PHE A 5 -19.90 -29.57 1.68
N PRO A 6 -19.48 -30.75 1.17
CA PRO A 6 -19.07 -31.85 2.01
C PRO A 6 -17.69 -31.57 2.67
N PRO A 7 -17.43 -32.13 3.85
CA PRO A 7 -16.18 -31.93 4.59
C PRO A 7 -14.96 -32.58 3.90
N ALA A 8 -13.81 -31.91 4.02
CA ALA A 8 -12.56 -32.11 3.28
C ALA A 8 -11.80 -33.44 3.52
N TRP A 9 -12.39 -34.44 4.17
CA TRP A 9 -11.75 -35.74 4.43
C TRP A 9 -12.09 -36.80 3.37
N LEU A 10 -13.12 -36.58 2.54
CA LEU A 10 -13.50 -37.50 1.45
C LEU A 10 -12.59 -37.40 0.21
N THR A 11 -11.85 -36.31 0.03
CA THR A 11 -10.85 -36.15 -1.04
C THR A 11 -9.54 -36.89 -0.76
N SER A 12 -9.32 -37.35 0.48
CA SER A 12 -8.10 -38.05 0.89
C SER A 12 -8.07 -39.53 0.45
N ILE A 13 -9.21 -40.15 0.17
CA ILE A 13 -9.30 -41.58 -0.17
C ILE A 13 -9.07 -41.83 -1.67
N LEU A 14 -9.39 -40.86 -2.54
CA LEU A 14 -9.20 -41.00 -3.99
C LEU A 14 -7.76 -40.70 -4.46
N PHE A 15 -6.89 -40.16 -3.60
CA PHE A 15 -5.49 -39.88 -3.95
C PHE A 15 -4.55 -41.05 -3.67
N LEU A 16 -4.94 -41.99 -2.79
CA LEU A 16 -4.15 -43.20 -2.51
C LEU A 16 -4.24 -44.23 -3.66
N GLY A 17 -5.28 -44.17 -4.49
CA GLY A 17 -5.45 -45.07 -5.64
C GLY A 17 -4.58 -44.73 -6.86
N ASN A 18 -4.15 -43.46 -7.01
CA ASN A 18 -3.34 -43.02 -8.16
C ASN A 18 -1.82 -43.02 -7.90
N LEU A 19 -1.37 -43.33 -6.68
CA LEU A 19 0.06 -43.47 -6.36
C LEU A 19 0.67 -44.80 -6.83
N SER A 20 -0.13 -45.78 -7.28
CA SER A 20 0.39 -47.09 -7.72
C SER A 20 0.64 -47.19 -9.24
N ALA A 21 0.18 -46.23 -10.05
CA ALA A 21 0.23 -46.34 -11.51
C ALA A 21 1.48 -45.72 -12.18
N GLU A 22 2.30 -44.96 -11.45
CA GLU A 22 3.54 -44.34 -11.98
C GLU A 22 4.83 -44.98 -11.43
N ALA A 23 4.73 -46.15 -10.80
CA ALA A 23 5.85 -46.96 -10.32
C ALA A 23 6.58 -47.71 -11.47
N GLY A 24 6.92 -46.99 -12.53
CA GLY A 24 7.49 -47.54 -13.76
C GLY A 24 8.59 -46.66 -14.35
N ARG A 25 9.52 -46.15 -13.54
CA ARG A 25 10.86 -45.73 -13.98
C ARG A 25 11.77 -45.48 -12.77
N THR A 26 12.68 -46.41 -12.54
CA THR A 26 13.68 -46.45 -11.48
C THR A 26 14.80 -45.42 -11.71
N TRP A 27 14.69 -44.27 -11.05
CA TRP A 27 15.85 -43.58 -10.50
C TRP A 27 15.57 -43.46 -9.00
N LEU A 28 16.48 -43.97 -8.17
CA LEU A 28 16.37 -43.96 -6.71
C LEU A 28 16.18 -42.52 -6.22
N TYR A 29 14.92 -42.12 -5.99
CA TYR A 29 14.63 -40.89 -5.26
C TYR A 29 15.20 -41.07 -3.85
N ASN A 30 16.29 -40.37 -3.56
CA ASN A 30 16.84 -40.33 -2.21
C ASN A 30 15.68 -39.89 -1.28
N PRO A 31 15.38 -40.65 -0.21
CA PRO A 31 14.25 -40.37 0.67
C PRO A 31 14.31 -38.95 1.27
N LEU A 32 15.52 -38.37 1.38
CA LEU A 32 15.72 -36.96 1.74
C LEU A 32 15.18 -35.99 0.67
N THR A 33 15.37 -36.29 -0.61
CA THR A 33 14.80 -35.50 -1.72
C THR A 33 13.29 -35.64 -1.82
N LEU A 34 12.74 -36.84 -1.60
CA LEU A 34 11.29 -37.06 -1.62
C LEU A 34 10.61 -36.31 -0.45
N THR A 35 11.17 -36.43 0.76
CA THR A 35 10.69 -35.70 1.94
C THR A 35 10.90 -34.20 1.82
N ALA A 36 12.03 -33.74 1.30
CA ALA A 36 12.27 -32.32 1.03
C ALA A 36 11.28 -31.77 -0.01
N ASN A 37 11.00 -32.51 -1.09
CA ASN A 37 10.03 -32.12 -2.09
C ASN A 37 8.59 -32.12 -1.54
N LEU A 38 8.20 -33.11 -0.74
CA LEU A 38 6.91 -33.13 -0.05
C LEU A 38 6.75 -31.97 0.95
N LEU A 39 7.81 -31.65 1.71
CA LEU A 39 7.83 -30.51 2.62
C LEU A 39 7.80 -29.17 1.86
N LEU A 40 8.54 -29.06 0.77
CA LEU A 40 8.56 -27.88 -0.09
C LEU A 40 7.23 -27.69 -0.83
N ASP A 41 6.60 -28.76 -1.29
CA ASP A 41 5.31 -28.72 -1.96
C ASP A 41 4.18 -28.46 -0.96
N GLY A 42 4.26 -29.00 0.26
CA GLY A 42 3.39 -28.60 1.38
C GLY A 42 3.56 -27.12 1.74
N TYR A 43 4.80 -26.65 1.89
CA TYR A 43 5.13 -25.25 2.15
C TYR A 43 4.58 -24.31 1.06
N LYS A 44 4.81 -24.66 -0.22
CA LYS A 44 4.28 -23.93 -1.38
C LYS A 44 2.77 -23.99 -1.47
N LYS A 45 2.13 -25.08 -1.04
CA LYS A 45 0.68 -25.27 -1.15
C LYS A 45 -0.10 -24.54 -0.06
N PHE A 46 0.47 -24.38 1.14
CA PHE A 46 -0.26 -23.86 2.30
C PHE A 46 0.23 -22.52 2.88
N ILE A 47 1.47 -22.06 2.63
CA ILE A 47 2.05 -20.93 3.39
C ILE A 47 2.32 -19.68 2.53
N SER A 48 3.08 -19.75 1.44
CA SER A 48 3.39 -18.58 0.62
C SER A 48 3.66 -18.95 -0.85
N PRO A 49 3.26 -18.13 -1.85
CA PRO A 49 3.61 -18.36 -3.24
C PRO A 49 5.03 -17.87 -3.56
N LEU A 50 5.62 -17.04 -2.69
CA LEU A 50 7.00 -16.58 -2.80
C LEU A 50 7.89 -17.52 -1.98
N PRO A 51 8.75 -18.35 -2.64
CA PRO A 51 9.65 -19.23 -1.91
C PRO A 51 10.62 -18.42 -1.04
N CYS A 52 10.89 -18.87 0.19
CA CYS A 52 11.89 -18.25 1.07
C CYS A 52 13.24 -18.05 0.39
N SER A 53 13.65 -18.97 -0.50
CA SER A 53 14.90 -18.86 -1.27
C SER A 53 14.92 -17.67 -2.22
N ARG A 54 13.77 -17.33 -2.84
CA ARG A 54 13.66 -16.14 -3.69
C ARG A 54 13.68 -14.86 -2.86
N TYR A 55 12.91 -14.83 -1.78
CA TYR A 55 12.90 -13.70 -0.85
C TYR A 55 14.31 -13.43 -0.30
N ALA A 56 15.01 -14.47 0.15
CA ALA A 56 16.36 -14.36 0.70
C ALA A 56 17.35 -13.78 -0.32
N ARG A 57 17.33 -14.28 -1.55
CA ARG A 57 18.17 -13.76 -2.64
C ARG A 57 17.88 -12.29 -2.91
N GLU A 58 16.61 -11.91 -2.96
CA GLU A 58 16.18 -10.55 -3.24
C GLU A 58 16.55 -9.59 -2.09
N ALA A 59 16.31 -10.00 -0.84
CA ALA A 59 16.70 -9.24 0.34
C ALA A 59 18.23 -9.05 0.42
N ILE A 60 19.03 -10.09 0.18
CA ILE A 60 20.50 -9.99 0.15
C ILE A 60 20.98 -9.07 -0.97
N ASN A 61 20.41 -9.18 -2.17
CA ASN A 61 20.80 -8.33 -3.30
C ASN A 61 20.46 -6.85 -3.07
N GLN A 62 19.36 -6.57 -2.36
CA GLN A 62 18.87 -5.20 -2.16
C GLN A 62 19.44 -4.53 -0.91
N GLN A 63 19.70 -5.29 0.16
CA GLN A 63 20.07 -4.76 1.48
C GLN A 63 21.46 -5.21 1.96
N GLY A 64 22.15 -6.00 1.15
CA GLY A 64 23.42 -6.60 1.52
C GLY A 64 23.24 -7.87 2.35
N PHE A 65 24.35 -8.58 2.52
CA PHE A 65 24.36 -9.92 3.10
C PHE A 65 23.76 -9.99 4.51
N PHE A 66 24.26 -9.18 5.44
CA PHE A 66 23.87 -9.28 6.86
C PHE A 66 22.41 -8.91 7.09
N LEU A 67 21.96 -7.77 6.56
CA LEU A 67 20.57 -7.35 6.71
C LEU A 67 19.62 -8.25 5.93
N GLY A 68 20.03 -8.73 4.75
CA GLY A 68 19.28 -9.73 3.99
C GLY A 68 19.07 -11.04 4.75
N LEU A 69 20.07 -11.51 5.50
CA LEU A 69 19.94 -12.69 6.38
C LEU A 69 18.94 -12.45 7.52
N VAL A 70 19.01 -11.29 8.19
CA VAL A 70 18.07 -10.92 9.27
C VAL A 70 16.64 -10.84 8.73
N MET A 71 16.43 -10.19 7.58
CA MET A 71 15.14 -10.13 6.89
C MET A 71 14.63 -11.52 6.49
N THR A 72 15.53 -12.42 6.12
CA THR A 72 15.18 -13.80 5.77
C THR A 72 14.74 -14.58 7.01
N ALA A 73 15.43 -14.41 8.13
CA ALA A 73 15.06 -15.04 9.40
C ALA A 73 13.69 -14.55 9.89
N ASP A 74 13.45 -13.23 9.85
CA ASP A 74 12.13 -12.64 10.07
C ASP A 74 11.06 -13.26 9.15
N ARG A 75 11.33 -13.36 7.85
CA ARG A 75 10.38 -13.94 6.90
C ARG A 75 10.06 -15.39 7.22
N LEU A 76 11.04 -16.17 7.67
CA LEU A 76 10.84 -17.55 8.11
C LEU A 76 9.92 -17.62 9.34
N GLU A 77 10.06 -16.71 10.30
CA GLU A 77 9.18 -16.64 11.45
C GLU A 77 7.75 -16.19 11.10
N ARG A 78 7.62 -15.26 10.16
CA ARG A 78 6.32 -14.78 9.66
C ARG A 78 5.61 -15.79 8.74
N CYS A 79 6.33 -16.77 8.20
CA CYS A 79 5.78 -17.90 7.44
C CYS A 79 5.28 -19.01 8.37
N ASN A 80 4.37 -18.67 9.28
CA ASN A 80 3.79 -19.58 10.26
C ASN A 80 2.30 -19.89 9.96
N PRO A 81 1.69 -20.88 10.65
CA PRO A 81 0.29 -21.26 10.43
C PRO A 81 -0.75 -20.16 10.69
N PHE A 82 -0.41 -19.11 11.45
CA PHE A 82 -1.29 -17.98 11.74
C PHE A 82 -1.19 -16.86 10.69
N ALA A 83 -0.18 -16.89 9.81
CA ALA A 83 0.04 -15.86 8.80
C ALA A 83 -1.18 -15.54 7.91
N PRO A 84 -2.04 -16.51 7.51
CA PRO A 84 -3.25 -16.23 6.75
C PRO A 84 -4.23 -15.28 7.45
N ILE A 85 -4.28 -15.28 8.79
CA ILE A 85 -5.16 -14.41 9.59
C ILE A 85 -4.78 -12.93 9.39
N TYR A 86 -3.50 -12.67 9.18
CA TYR A 86 -2.92 -11.33 9.09
C TYR A 86 -2.67 -10.89 7.63
N ALA A 87 -2.97 -11.75 6.64
CA ALA A 87 -2.63 -11.59 5.22
C ALA A 87 -3.07 -10.26 4.60
N PHE A 88 -4.27 -9.79 4.95
CA PHE A 88 -4.85 -8.57 4.39
C PHE A 88 -4.60 -7.32 5.23
N ASP A 89 -4.27 -7.50 6.50
CA ASP A 89 -4.13 -6.41 7.46
C ASP A 89 -2.70 -5.89 7.57
N PHE A 90 -1.74 -6.81 7.59
CA PHE A 90 -0.34 -6.51 7.89
C PHE A 90 0.60 -6.95 6.77
N TYR A 91 0.23 -7.95 5.98
CA TYR A 91 0.99 -8.38 4.82
C TYR A 91 0.50 -7.68 3.54
N SER A 92 1.24 -7.81 2.43
CA SER A 92 0.87 -7.17 1.14
C SER A 92 -0.30 -7.87 0.42
N GLY A 93 -1.21 -8.48 1.18
CA GLY A 93 -2.34 -9.25 0.69
C GLY A 93 -2.04 -10.74 0.50
N ALA A 94 -3.04 -11.44 -0.03
CA ALA A 94 -2.90 -12.82 -0.48
C ALA A 94 -2.92 -12.88 -2.02
N LYS A 95 -1.97 -13.62 -2.61
CA LYS A 95 -1.98 -13.96 -4.03
C LYS A 95 -2.22 -15.47 -4.15
N GLU A 96 -3.25 -15.87 -4.90
CA GLU A 96 -3.63 -17.28 -5.07
C GLU A 96 -3.91 -18.00 -3.72
N GLY A 97 -4.54 -17.29 -2.77
CA GLY A 97 -4.86 -17.85 -1.45
C GLY A 97 -3.67 -17.98 -0.49
N LYS A 98 -2.50 -17.41 -0.82
CA LYS A 98 -1.27 -17.50 -0.02
C LYS A 98 -0.71 -16.12 0.29
N VAL A 99 -0.03 -15.97 1.43
CA VAL A 99 0.54 -14.68 1.88
C VAL A 99 1.59 -14.17 0.88
N PHE A 100 1.31 -13.04 0.24
CA PHE A 100 2.24 -12.35 -0.65
C PHE A 100 2.96 -11.25 0.10
N ASP A 101 4.28 -11.35 0.15
CA ASP A 101 5.09 -10.49 0.96
C ASP A 101 6.49 -10.30 0.37
N PRO A 102 6.67 -9.26 -0.46
CA PRO A 102 7.94 -9.00 -1.10
C PRO A 102 8.84 -8.12 -0.20
N PRO A 103 10.17 -8.29 -0.26
CA PRO A 103 11.10 -7.58 0.64
C PRO A 103 11.02 -6.06 0.51
N GLU A 104 10.56 -5.53 -0.63
CA GLU A 104 10.48 -4.08 -0.88
C GLU A 104 9.44 -3.34 -0.04
N ARG A 105 8.55 -4.09 0.61
CA ARG A 105 7.53 -3.59 1.52
C ARG A 105 8.02 -3.49 2.96
N HIS A 106 9.07 -4.22 3.29
CA HIS A 106 9.56 -4.39 4.67
C HIS A 106 10.82 -3.59 4.97
N PHE A 107 11.12 -2.53 4.23
CA PHE A 107 12.31 -1.73 4.46
C PHE A 107 12.14 -0.72 5.60
N LEU A 108 12.94 -0.87 6.67
CA LEU A 108 12.96 0.03 7.84
C LEU A 108 13.13 1.52 7.48
N PHE A 109 13.78 1.83 6.36
CA PHE A 109 14.10 3.21 5.95
C PHE A 109 13.25 3.74 4.80
N LYS A 110 12.23 3.01 4.35
CA LYS A 110 11.36 3.51 3.29
C LYS A 110 10.31 4.41 3.91
N LYS A 111 10.40 5.71 3.63
CA LYS A 111 9.38 6.71 3.94
C LYS A 111 8.01 6.11 3.58
N SER A 112 7.08 6.08 4.54
CA SER A 112 5.73 5.58 4.33
C SER A 112 5.22 6.17 3.02
N ARG A 113 4.99 5.31 2.02
CA ARG A 113 4.25 5.75 0.83
C ARG A 113 2.83 5.91 1.31
N VAL A 114 2.50 7.10 1.79
CA VAL A 114 1.12 7.56 1.88
C VAL A 114 0.52 7.29 0.51
N MET A 115 -0.42 6.33 0.49
CA MET A 115 -1.29 5.95 -0.62
C MET A 115 -0.58 5.70 -1.95
N GLU A 116 -0.68 4.46 -2.41
CA GLU A 116 -0.12 4.00 -3.67
C GLU A 116 -0.66 4.79 -4.87
N LYS A 117 0.00 5.92 -5.22
CA LYS A 117 0.00 6.75 -6.46
C LYS A 117 -1.31 7.06 -7.19
N ARG A 118 -2.43 6.44 -6.86
CA ARG A 118 -3.75 6.69 -7.43
C ARG A 118 -4.40 7.72 -6.52
N LEU A 119 -4.66 8.89 -7.08
CA LEU A 119 -5.49 9.92 -6.45
C LEU A 119 -6.80 9.25 -5.99
N PRO A 120 -7.17 9.34 -4.70
CA PRO A 120 -8.42 8.78 -4.19
C PRO A 120 -9.62 9.31 -4.98
N SER A 121 -10.74 8.58 -5.00
CA SER A 121 -11.93 8.99 -5.79
C SER A 121 -12.40 10.41 -5.48
N ILE A 122 -12.24 10.85 -4.22
CA ILE A 122 -12.57 12.20 -3.74
C ILE A 122 -11.73 13.32 -4.39
N TRP A 123 -10.68 12.96 -5.13
CA TRP A 123 -9.83 13.89 -5.88
C TRP A 123 -10.28 14.07 -7.33
N GLN A 124 -11.14 13.19 -7.83
CA GLN A 124 -11.61 13.25 -9.21
C GLN A 124 -12.39 14.53 -9.43
N ILE A 125 -12.04 15.23 -10.51
CA ILE A 125 -12.89 16.30 -11.03
C ILE A 125 -14.09 15.60 -11.64
N GLU A 126 -15.26 15.81 -11.08
CA GLU A 126 -16.48 15.50 -11.80
C GLU A 126 -16.60 16.48 -12.96
N VAL A 127 -16.60 15.92 -14.16
CA VAL A 127 -16.90 16.64 -15.38
C VAL A 127 -18.37 16.41 -15.68
N ASP A 128 -19.10 17.50 -15.89
CA ASP A 128 -20.49 17.37 -16.33
C ASP A 128 -20.48 16.85 -17.77
N THR A 129 -20.96 15.61 -17.94
CA THR A 129 -21.09 14.94 -19.25
C THR A 129 -22.29 15.46 -20.04
N VAL A 130 -23.17 16.23 -19.39
CA VAL A 130 -24.22 16.97 -20.08
C VAL A 130 -23.58 18.04 -20.95
N ARG A 131 -24.14 18.22 -22.15
CA ARG A 131 -23.63 19.13 -23.18
C ARG A 131 -23.75 20.58 -22.72
N PHE A 132 -22.75 21.05 -22.01
CA PHE A 132 -22.61 22.46 -21.64
C PHE A 132 -21.83 23.16 -22.75
N LEU A 133 -22.57 23.76 -23.68
CA LEU A 133 -21.99 24.53 -24.79
C LEU A 133 -21.52 25.87 -24.26
N PHE A 134 -20.23 26.17 -24.41
CA PHE A 134 -19.77 27.55 -24.30
C PHE A 134 -20.42 28.36 -25.43
N PRO A 135 -20.97 29.56 -25.18
CA PRO A 135 -21.65 30.33 -26.23
C PRO A 135 -20.70 30.61 -27.41
N GLY A 136 -21.01 30.05 -28.59
CA GLY A 136 -20.19 30.19 -29.81
C GLY A 136 -19.23 29.03 -30.10
N GLU A 137 -19.35 27.90 -29.41
CA GLU A 137 -18.47 26.72 -29.60
C GLU A 137 -18.59 26.07 -30.98
N GLN A 138 -17.43 25.82 -31.60
CA GLN A 138 -17.30 24.98 -32.80
C GLN A 138 -16.84 23.55 -32.47
N TYR A 139 -16.38 23.29 -31.24
CA TYR A 139 -15.81 22.01 -30.79
C TYR A 139 -16.55 21.47 -29.56
N ASP A 140 -16.96 20.20 -29.60
CA ASP A 140 -17.71 19.54 -28.53
C ASP A 140 -16.78 18.85 -27.52
N LEU A 141 -16.77 19.32 -26.27
CA LEU A 141 -15.98 18.74 -25.19
C LEU A 141 -16.62 17.50 -24.54
N ALA A 142 -17.89 17.21 -24.83
CA ALA A 142 -18.64 16.15 -24.12
C ALA A 142 -17.99 14.76 -24.27
N PHE A 143 -17.38 14.47 -25.42
CA PHE A 143 -16.67 13.20 -25.61
C PHE A 143 -15.38 13.12 -24.78
N ALA A 144 -14.63 14.22 -24.69
CA ALA A 144 -13.43 14.28 -23.86
C ALA A 144 -13.77 14.16 -22.36
N ASP A 145 -14.84 14.84 -21.94
CA ASP A 145 -15.39 14.76 -20.58
C ASP A 145 -15.86 13.33 -20.26
N PHE A 146 -16.58 12.68 -21.17
CA PHE A 146 -16.98 11.28 -21.02
C PHE A 146 -15.77 10.35 -20.81
N LEU A 147 -14.76 10.45 -21.68
CA LEU A 147 -13.53 9.64 -21.55
C LEU A 147 -12.82 9.90 -20.21
N PHE A 148 -12.80 11.16 -19.75
CA PHE A 148 -12.19 11.50 -18.48
C PHE A 148 -12.94 10.88 -17.30
N ALA A 149 -14.28 10.95 -17.33
CA ALA A 149 -15.15 10.37 -16.31
C ALA A 149 -15.03 8.84 -16.22
N GLU A 150 -14.87 8.17 -17.36
CA GLU A 150 -14.60 6.71 -17.43
C GLU A 150 -13.18 6.34 -16.96
N GLY A 151 -12.33 7.33 -16.67
CA GLY A 151 -10.95 7.11 -16.22
C GLY A 151 -9.97 6.82 -17.35
N GLU A 152 -10.38 6.98 -18.61
CA GLU A 152 -9.55 6.85 -19.81
C GLU A 152 -8.70 8.10 -20.03
N PHE A 153 -7.88 8.45 -19.03
CA PHE A 153 -7.16 9.74 -18.96
C PHE A 153 -6.22 9.98 -20.14
N HIS A 154 -5.65 8.92 -20.72
CA HIS A 154 -4.82 9.04 -21.91
C HIS A 154 -5.65 9.51 -23.12
N LEU A 155 -6.79 8.87 -23.38
CA LEU A 155 -7.68 9.22 -24.49
C LEU A 155 -8.32 10.58 -24.26
N ALA A 156 -8.81 10.85 -23.06
CA ALA A 156 -9.35 12.15 -22.67
C ALA A 156 -8.35 13.28 -22.93
N GLY A 157 -7.09 13.11 -22.49
CA GLY A 157 -6.03 14.09 -22.71
C GLY A 157 -5.75 14.37 -24.18
N VAL A 158 -5.86 13.36 -25.05
CA VAL A 158 -5.74 13.53 -26.51
C VAL A 158 -6.91 14.33 -27.08
N GLU A 159 -8.14 14.04 -26.65
CA GLU A 159 -9.32 14.80 -27.11
C GLU A 159 -9.31 16.25 -26.62
N TYR A 160 -8.88 16.51 -25.38
CA TYR A 160 -8.68 17.88 -24.91
C TYR A 160 -7.55 18.60 -25.66
N LEU A 161 -6.46 17.91 -26.04
CA LEU A 161 -5.41 18.50 -26.89
C LEU A 161 -5.95 18.92 -28.25
N LYS A 162 -6.81 18.10 -28.87
CA LYS A 162 -7.50 18.46 -30.11
C LYS A 162 -8.40 19.68 -29.90
N ALA A 163 -9.22 19.69 -28.85
CA ALA A 163 -10.09 20.81 -28.52
C ALA A 163 -9.29 22.11 -28.39
N LYS A 164 -8.20 22.08 -27.61
CA LYS A 164 -7.29 23.22 -27.40
C LYS A 164 -6.66 23.74 -28.70
N PHE A 165 -6.37 22.86 -29.66
CA PHE A 165 -5.73 23.21 -30.92
C PHE A 165 -6.71 23.80 -31.94
N TRP A 166 -7.90 23.23 -32.07
CA TRP A 166 -8.86 23.61 -33.11
C TRP A 166 -9.80 24.74 -32.70
N THR A 167 -10.04 24.95 -31.40
CA THR A 167 -10.97 25.98 -30.96
C THR A 167 -10.37 27.40 -31.05
N SER A 168 -11.17 28.35 -31.51
CA SER A 168 -10.87 29.78 -31.44
C SER A 168 -11.23 30.39 -30.07
N ASP A 169 -12.11 29.74 -29.31
CA ASP A 169 -12.61 30.22 -28.02
C ASP A 169 -11.58 30.01 -26.91
N GLU A 170 -11.18 31.10 -26.27
CA GLU A 170 -10.18 31.05 -25.19
C GLU A 170 -10.66 30.28 -23.97
N ARG A 171 -11.96 30.32 -23.65
CA ARG A 171 -12.53 29.63 -22.48
C ARG A 171 -12.41 28.12 -22.65
N VAL A 172 -12.68 27.64 -23.86
CA VAL A 172 -12.52 26.23 -24.24
C VAL A 172 -11.04 25.84 -24.21
N ARG A 173 -10.14 26.71 -24.71
CA ARG A 173 -8.69 26.47 -24.60
C ARG A 173 -8.23 26.36 -23.16
N GLU A 174 -8.75 27.21 -22.27
CA GLU A 174 -8.37 27.22 -20.85
C GLU A 174 -8.95 26.01 -20.09
N TYR A 175 -10.20 25.65 -20.34
CA TYR A 175 -10.81 24.40 -19.84
C TYR A 175 -9.99 23.18 -20.27
N ALA A 176 -9.71 23.06 -21.57
CA ALA A 176 -8.91 21.98 -22.10
C ALA A 176 -7.50 21.94 -21.47
N ARG A 177 -6.89 23.10 -21.21
CA ARG A 177 -5.58 23.19 -20.54
C ARG A 177 -5.60 22.57 -19.15
N VAL A 178 -6.62 22.91 -18.34
CA VAL A 178 -6.82 22.34 -17.01
C VAL A 178 -7.01 20.83 -17.12
N MET A 179 -7.88 20.37 -18.01
CA MET A 179 -8.19 18.94 -18.13
C MET A 179 -7.02 18.13 -18.67
N ILE A 180 -6.21 18.66 -19.60
CA ILE A 180 -4.96 18.01 -20.03
C ILE A 180 -3.99 17.88 -18.85
N ALA A 181 -3.86 18.92 -18.03
CA ALA A 181 -3.00 18.87 -16.85
C ALA A 181 -3.45 17.81 -15.84
N GLU A 182 -4.77 17.68 -15.63
CA GLU A 182 -5.35 16.65 -14.77
C GLU A 182 -5.11 15.25 -15.37
N SER A 183 -5.38 15.05 -16.66
CA SER A 183 -5.08 13.79 -17.36
C SER A 183 -3.62 13.37 -17.18
N TYR A 184 -2.67 14.29 -17.37
CA TYR A 184 -1.26 14.00 -17.14
C TYR A 184 -0.93 13.73 -15.66
N SER A 185 -1.61 14.39 -14.73
CA SER A 185 -1.45 14.16 -13.29
C SER A 185 -1.90 12.74 -12.90
N TYR A 186 -3.06 12.29 -13.41
CA TYR A 186 -3.55 10.91 -13.22
C TYR A 186 -2.63 9.86 -13.82
N LEU A 187 -1.98 10.16 -14.96
CA LEU A 187 -0.98 9.30 -15.58
C LEU A 187 0.40 9.35 -14.89
N GLY A 188 0.55 10.16 -13.82
CA GLY A 188 1.80 10.35 -13.10
C GLY A 188 2.86 11.15 -13.87
N ASN A 189 2.49 11.78 -14.99
CA ASN A 189 3.37 12.65 -15.76
C ASN A 189 3.30 14.10 -15.27
N TYR A 190 3.77 14.31 -14.04
CA TYR A 190 3.71 15.61 -13.36
C TYR A 190 4.47 16.72 -14.10
N SER A 191 5.47 16.37 -14.92
CA SER A 191 6.23 17.34 -15.71
C SER A 191 5.38 18.00 -16.80
N LYS A 192 4.65 17.19 -17.59
CA LYS A 192 3.74 17.70 -18.63
C LYS A 192 2.52 18.37 -18.01
N ALA A 193 2.00 17.83 -16.90
CA ALA A 193 0.92 18.48 -16.15
C ALA A 193 1.33 19.90 -15.73
N ARG A 194 2.53 20.07 -15.16
CA ARG A 194 3.03 21.38 -14.76
C ARG A 194 3.17 22.33 -15.95
N GLN A 195 3.71 21.87 -17.07
CA GLN A 195 3.85 22.69 -18.28
C GLN A 195 2.50 23.26 -18.74
N GLU A 196 1.44 22.46 -18.72
CA GLU A 196 0.10 22.92 -19.09
C GLU A 196 -0.47 23.92 -18.08
N ILE A 197 -0.27 23.66 -16.78
CA ILE A 197 -0.71 24.56 -15.70
C ILE A 197 -0.06 25.94 -15.83
N GLU A 198 1.23 26.01 -16.17
CA GLU A 198 1.92 27.30 -16.36
C GLU A 198 1.33 28.15 -17.49
N GLY A 199 0.63 27.53 -18.44
CA GLY A 199 -0.06 28.24 -19.52
C GLY A 199 -1.47 28.73 -19.18
N ILE A 200 -2.04 28.40 -18.02
CA ILE A 200 -3.35 28.88 -17.55
C ILE A 200 -3.23 30.39 -17.27
N LYS A 201 -4.11 31.24 -17.82
CA LYS A 201 -3.98 32.69 -17.70
C LYS A 201 -4.46 33.17 -16.35
N GLU A 202 -5.60 32.65 -15.89
CA GLU A 202 -6.20 33.04 -14.62
C GLU A 202 -5.34 32.64 -13.42
N LYS A 203 -4.94 33.63 -12.62
CA LYS A 203 -3.93 33.45 -11.56
C LYS A 203 -4.40 32.49 -10.48
N GLU A 204 -5.62 32.68 -9.96
CA GLU A 204 -6.14 31.85 -8.87
C GLU A 204 -6.48 30.43 -9.34
N LEU A 205 -6.97 30.28 -10.57
CA LEU A 205 -7.16 28.97 -11.21
C LEU A 205 -5.82 28.23 -11.38
N ARG A 206 -4.78 28.92 -11.84
CA ARG A 206 -3.42 28.37 -11.92
C ARG A 206 -2.92 27.91 -10.54
N MET A 207 -3.12 28.72 -9.50
CA MET A 207 -2.73 28.38 -8.12
C MET A 207 -3.47 27.13 -7.62
N LEU A 208 -4.75 27.03 -7.92
CA LEU A 208 -5.58 25.87 -7.57
C LEU A 208 -5.07 24.59 -8.25
N CYS A 209 -4.83 24.64 -9.56
CA CYS A 209 -4.28 23.52 -10.31
C CYS A 209 -2.88 23.12 -9.82
N ARG A 210 -2.00 24.09 -9.49
CA ARG A 210 -0.70 23.81 -8.85
C ARG A 210 -0.88 23.12 -7.50
N GLY A 211 -1.82 23.60 -6.67
CA GLY A 211 -2.16 22.98 -5.40
C GLY A 211 -2.56 21.52 -5.57
N ARG A 212 -3.48 21.23 -6.51
CA ARG A 212 -3.90 19.87 -6.88
C ARG A 212 -2.72 19.00 -7.34
N LEU A 213 -1.88 19.52 -8.24
CA LEU A 213 -0.70 18.80 -8.72
C LEU A 213 0.28 18.48 -7.58
N PHE A 214 0.56 19.44 -6.69
CA PHE A 214 1.45 19.21 -5.55
C PHE A 214 0.93 18.13 -4.61
N LEU A 215 -0.38 18.09 -4.41
CA LEU A 215 -0.98 17.01 -3.64
C LEU A 215 -0.84 15.66 -4.33
N ALA A 216 -1.05 15.58 -5.65
CA ALA A 216 -0.81 14.37 -6.44
C ALA A 216 0.66 13.89 -6.36
N GLU A 217 1.60 14.83 -6.25
CA GLU A 217 3.03 14.55 -6.03
C GLU A 217 3.39 14.17 -4.58
N GLY A 218 2.46 14.29 -3.62
CA GLY A 218 2.71 14.10 -2.19
C GLY A 218 3.44 15.27 -1.50
N LYS A 219 3.47 16.45 -2.14
CA LYS A 219 4.10 17.69 -1.63
C LYS A 219 3.07 18.55 -0.89
N TYR A 220 2.59 18.05 0.25
CA TYR A 220 1.47 18.65 0.98
C TYR A 220 1.73 20.09 1.44
N ASP A 221 2.96 20.43 1.86
CA ASP A 221 3.31 21.80 2.25
C ASP A 221 3.25 22.79 1.08
N SER A 222 3.80 22.40 -0.07
CA SER A 222 3.73 23.19 -1.30
C SER A 222 2.28 23.40 -1.74
N ALA A 223 1.45 22.35 -1.63
CA ALA A 223 0.03 22.46 -1.92
C ALA A 223 -0.66 23.48 -1.02
N ARG A 224 -0.46 23.39 0.31
CA ARG A 224 -1.01 24.33 1.29
C ARG A 224 -0.65 25.78 0.94
N ALA A 225 0.61 26.03 0.60
CA ALA A 225 1.09 27.36 0.24
C ALA A 225 0.40 27.94 -0.99
N GLN A 226 0.05 27.12 -1.99
CA GLN A 226 -0.71 27.60 -3.16
C GLN A 226 -2.18 27.85 -2.82
N LEU A 227 -2.81 26.93 -2.08
CA LEU A 227 -4.25 26.93 -1.82
C LEU A 227 -4.68 28.00 -0.81
N TYR A 228 -3.81 28.36 0.14
CA TYR A 228 -4.11 29.31 1.21
C TYR A 228 -4.52 30.70 0.72
N TYR A 229 -3.96 31.16 -0.40
CA TYR A 229 -4.14 32.53 -0.89
C TYR A 229 -5.32 32.70 -1.87
N ILE A 230 -6.04 31.62 -2.22
CA ILE A 230 -7.18 31.66 -3.12
C ILE A 230 -8.37 32.32 -2.41
N LYS A 231 -8.90 33.39 -3.02
CA LYS A 231 -9.98 34.22 -2.46
C LYS A 231 -11.24 34.21 -3.33
N ASP A 232 -11.11 33.86 -4.61
CA ASP A 232 -12.22 33.80 -5.54
C ASP A 232 -13.33 32.88 -5.01
N THR A 233 -14.56 33.41 -4.93
CA THR A 233 -15.70 32.72 -4.31
C THR A 233 -15.99 31.36 -4.94
N LEU A 234 -15.81 31.21 -6.26
CA LEU A 234 -16.09 29.97 -6.99
C LEU A 234 -14.98 28.93 -6.79
N LEU A 235 -13.74 29.36 -6.51
CA LEU A 235 -12.60 28.46 -6.29
C LEU A 235 -12.33 28.17 -4.81
N LYS A 236 -12.73 29.08 -3.92
CA LYS A 236 -12.37 29.07 -2.50
C LYS A 236 -12.82 27.81 -1.79
N ASN A 237 -14.02 27.30 -2.06
CA ASN A 237 -14.54 26.10 -1.41
C ASN A 237 -13.66 24.88 -1.73
N THR A 238 -13.32 24.69 -3.00
CA THR A 238 -12.43 23.60 -3.42
C THR A 238 -11.01 23.81 -2.92
N ALA A 239 -10.50 25.04 -2.94
CA ALA A 239 -9.19 25.35 -2.38
C ALA A 239 -9.09 24.97 -0.90
N GLN A 240 -10.11 25.34 -0.11
CA GLN A 240 -10.20 24.99 1.31
C GLN A 240 -10.36 23.49 1.51
N PHE A 241 -11.15 22.81 0.68
CA PHE A 241 -11.30 21.37 0.74
C PHE A 241 -9.96 20.65 0.51
N LEU A 242 -9.26 20.99 -0.56
CA LEU A 242 -7.93 20.46 -0.88
C LEU A 242 -6.88 20.83 0.19
N TYR A 243 -7.00 22.01 0.80
CA TYR A 243 -6.15 22.43 1.91
C TYR A 243 -6.37 21.53 3.15
N GLY A 244 -7.62 21.19 3.46
CA GLY A 244 -7.94 20.21 4.51
C GLY A 244 -7.43 18.81 4.20
N LEU A 245 -7.61 18.36 2.96
CA LEU A 245 -7.06 17.08 2.49
C LEU A 245 -5.54 17.03 2.61
N SER A 246 -4.85 18.14 2.34
CA SER A 246 -3.40 18.20 2.51
C SER A 246 -2.95 17.80 3.92
N TYR A 247 -3.70 18.18 4.96
CA TYR A 247 -3.39 17.80 6.33
C TYR A 247 -3.64 16.32 6.55
N LEU A 248 -4.81 15.84 6.09
CA LEU A 248 -5.22 14.44 6.19
C LEU A 248 -4.15 13.49 5.62
N TYR A 249 -3.72 13.73 4.39
CA TYR A 249 -2.72 12.87 3.73
C TYR A 249 -1.28 13.14 4.19
N SER A 250 -0.98 14.31 4.78
CA SER A 250 0.30 14.51 5.45
C SER A 250 0.40 13.80 6.80
N GLY A 251 -0.68 13.17 7.29
CA GLY A 251 -0.75 12.49 8.58
C GLY A 251 -1.01 13.43 9.77
N ASP A 252 -1.34 14.70 9.50
CA ASP A 252 -1.70 15.68 10.51
C ASP A 252 -3.21 15.66 10.73
N PHE A 253 -3.65 14.57 11.35
CA PHE A 253 -5.07 14.25 11.49
C PHE A 253 -5.82 15.25 12.35
N ASP A 254 -5.22 15.77 13.41
CA ASP A 254 -5.86 16.76 14.28
C ASP A 254 -6.17 18.06 13.51
N ARG A 255 -5.22 18.56 12.71
CA ARG A 255 -5.48 19.72 11.85
C ARG A 255 -6.52 19.42 10.79
N ALA A 256 -6.49 18.22 10.19
CA ALA A 256 -7.51 17.80 9.22
C ALA A 256 -8.92 17.78 9.83
N LEU A 257 -9.08 17.14 11.00
CA LEU A 257 -10.35 17.06 11.72
C LEU A 257 -10.86 18.44 12.12
N SER A 258 -9.97 19.30 12.65
CA SER A 258 -10.33 20.68 13.02
C SER A 258 -10.79 21.50 11.80
N HIS A 259 -10.12 21.33 10.67
CA HIS A 259 -10.44 22.00 9.41
C HIS A 259 -11.80 21.55 8.86
N PHE A 260 -12.04 20.24 8.86
CA PHE A 260 -13.33 19.68 8.47
C PHE A 260 -14.41 19.80 9.54
N LYS A 261 -14.09 20.31 10.74
CA LYS A 261 -15.01 20.44 11.88
C LYS A 261 -15.63 19.10 12.30
N ILE A 262 -14.86 18.01 12.24
CA ILE A 262 -15.26 16.69 12.70
C ILE A 262 -14.81 16.56 14.16
N LYS A 263 -15.75 16.44 15.10
CA LYS A 263 -15.45 16.43 16.54
C LYS A 263 -15.53 15.03 17.17
N GLU A 264 -16.21 14.11 16.50
CA GLU A 264 -16.51 12.77 17.00
C GLU A 264 -15.41 11.76 16.71
N MET A 265 -14.34 12.17 16.01
CA MET A 265 -13.22 11.32 15.65
C MET A 265 -11.96 11.79 16.35
N GLU A 266 -11.14 10.84 16.78
CA GLU A 266 -9.83 11.08 17.36
C GLU A 266 -8.75 10.47 16.47
N SER A 267 -7.58 11.13 16.46
CA SER A 267 -6.40 10.65 15.74
C SER A 267 -6.00 9.24 16.19
N PRO A 268 -5.57 8.37 15.25
CA PRO A 268 -5.24 6.98 15.58
C PRO A 268 -4.06 6.89 16.54
N GLN A 269 -4.19 6.03 17.55
CA GLN A 269 -3.10 5.76 18.49
C GLN A 269 -1.99 4.95 17.83
N LYS A 270 -0.79 5.52 17.80
CA LYS A 270 0.39 4.86 17.22
C LYS A 270 1.10 3.98 18.24
N ARG A 271 1.60 2.84 17.76
CA ARG A 271 2.51 1.94 18.45
C ARG A 271 3.95 2.35 18.17
N SER A 272 4.80 2.34 19.19
CA SER A 272 6.22 2.69 19.03
C SER A 272 7.00 1.51 18.44
N PRO A 273 7.64 1.66 17.25
CA PRO A 273 8.44 0.58 16.67
C PRO A 273 9.66 0.23 17.52
N ILE A 274 10.29 1.22 18.15
CA ILE A 274 11.46 1.02 19.03
C ILE A 274 11.04 0.23 20.27
N LEU A 275 9.93 0.60 20.91
CA LEU A 275 9.42 -0.13 22.07
C LEU A 275 9.07 -1.57 21.68
N SER A 276 8.42 -1.77 20.52
CA SER A 276 8.12 -3.10 19.99
C SER A 276 9.39 -3.96 19.85
N GLY A 277 10.43 -3.41 19.23
CA GLY A 277 11.73 -4.08 19.11
C GLY A 277 12.37 -4.40 20.46
N PHE A 278 12.32 -3.46 21.41
CA PHE A 278 12.86 -3.65 22.76
C PHE A 278 12.11 -4.75 23.55
N LEU A 279 10.79 -4.81 23.44
CA LEU A 279 10.00 -5.89 24.04
C LEU A 279 10.43 -7.24 23.47
N SER A 280 10.57 -7.35 22.14
CA SER A 280 11.01 -8.57 21.48
C SER A 280 12.47 -8.94 21.73
N LEU A 281 13.32 -7.98 22.08
CA LEU A 281 14.70 -8.23 22.53
C LEU A 281 14.72 -8.97 23.86
N LEU A 282 13.86 -8.57 24.81
CA LEU A 282 13.77 -9.18 26.14
C LEU A 282 13.04 -10.52 26.11
N LEU A 283 11.94 -10.58 25.36
CA LEU A 283 11.08 -11.75 25.26
C LEU A 283 10.67 -11.94 23.80
N PRO A 284 11.17 -12.98 23.11
CA PRO A 284 10.84 -13.19 21.71
C PRO A 284 9.33 -13.21 21.46
N GLY A 285 8.87 -12.49 20.43
CA GLY A 285 7.46 -12.35 20.10
C GLY A 285 6.68 -11.25 20.83
N ALA A 286 7.20 -10.66 21.91
CA ALA A 286 6.45 -9.68 22.71
C ALA A 286 6.07 -8.40 21.95
N GLY A 287 6.94 -7.91 21.05
CA GLY A 287 6.65 -6.74 20.21
C GLY A 287 5.58 -7.02 19.15
N GLN A 288 5.55 -8.23 18.60
CA GLN A 288 4.49 -8.69 17.70
C GLN A 288 3.14 -8.73 18.43
N VAL A 289 3.10 -9.24 19.67
CA VAL A 289 1.91 -9.21 20.53
C VAL A 289 1.47 -7.76 20.83
N TYR A 290 2.42 -6.89 21.18
CA TYR A 290 2.17 -5.46 21.38
C TYR A 290 1.54 -4.79 20.14
N SER A 291 1.86 -5.29 18.94
CA SER A 291 1.34 -4.80 17.66
C SER A 291 0.07 -5.53 17.19
N GLY A 292 -0.54 -6.37 18.04
CA GLY A 292 -1.77 -7.10 17.74
C GLY A 292 -1.60 -8.41 16.94
N ARG A 293 -0.35 -8.85 16.73
CA ARG A 293 -0.01 -10.07 15.95
C ARG A 293 0.33 -11.22 16.90
N LEU A 294 -0.66 -11.66 17.67
CA LEU A 294 -0.52 -12.70 18.69
C LEU A 294 0.06 -14.01 18.13
N GLY A 295 -0.43 -14.47 16.96
CA GLY A 295 0.03 -15.72 16.35
C GLY A 295 1.50 -15.67 15.93
N ASP A 296 1.95 -14.54 15.36
CA ASP A 296 3.35 -14.33 15.02
C ASP A 296 4.22 -14.27 16.28
N GLY A 297 3.74 -13.59 17.33
CA GLY A 297 4.45 -13.52 18.61
C GLY A 297 4.64 -14.88 19.28
N LEU A 298 3.57 -15.69 19.35
CA LEU A 298 3.66 -17.06 19.88
C LEU A 298 4.63 -17.93 19.06
N TYR A 299 4.60 -17.80 17.74
CA TYR A 299 5.51 -18.55 16.87
C TYR A 299 6.97 -18.15 17.07
N SER A 300 7.28 -16.84 17.11
CA SER A 300 8.63 -16.34 17.40
C SER A 300 9.12 -16.81 18.77
N PHE A 301 8.26 -16.79 19.79
CA PHE A 301 8.59 -17.34 21.11
C PHE A 301 8.99 -18.81 21.05
N LEU A 302 8.20 -19.64 20.35
CA LEU A 302 8.49 -21.07 20.21
C LEU A 302 9.78 -21.33 19.44
N VAL A 303 10.00 -20.65 18.31
CA VAL A 303 11.19 -20.85 17.46
C VAL A 303 12.45 -20.41 18.20
N VAL A 304 12.50 -19.16 18.65
CA VAL A 304 13.68 -18.61 19.32
C VAL A 304 13.90 -19.27 20.67
N GLY A 305 12.83 -19.53 21.44
CA GLY A 305 12.90 -20.21 22.72
C GLY A 305 13.42 -21.65 22.60
N THR A 306 12.97 -22.40 21.58
CA THR A 306 13.47 -23.76 21.32
C THR A 306 14.95 -23.74 20.93
N LEU A 307 15.37 -22.87 20.01
CA LEU A 307 16.78 -22.73 19.62
C LEU A 307 17.66 -22.30 20.80
N GLY A 308 17.18 -21.37 21.63
CA GLY A 308 17.85 -20.94 22.86
C GLY A 308 17.99 -22.08 23.87
N GLY A 309 16.93 -22.87 24.07
CA GLY A 309 16.96 -24.06 24.92
C GLY A 309 17.95 -25.12 24.46
N ILE A 310 18.02 -25.38 23.14
CA ILE A 310 19.01 -26.29 22.54
C ILE A 310 20.43 -25.74 22.71
N THR A 311 20.62 -24.43 22.50
CA THR A 311 21.91 -23.76 22.72
C THR A 311 22.36 -23.93 24.16
N TYR A 312 21.48 -23.68 25.13
CA TYR A 312 21.77 -23.85 26.55
C TYR A 312 22.12 -25.30 26.89
N TYR A 313 21.36 -26.27 26.38
CA TYR A 313 21.63 -27.69 26.58
C TYR A 313 23.04 -28.09 26.12
N TYR A 314 23.42 -27.77 24.88
CA TYR A 314 24.76 -28.09 24.38
C TYR A 314 25.88 -27.32 25.07
N GLY A 315 25.59 -26.12 25.58
CA GLY A 315 26.51 -25.38 26.45
C GLY A 315 26.78 -26.13 27.75
N LYS A 316 25.72 -26.67 28.38
CA LYS A 316 25.82 -27.47 29.61
C LYS A 316 26.57 -28.78 29.40
N GLU A 317 26.31 -29.47 28.29
CA GLU A 317 27.01 -30.71 27.90
C GLU A 317 28.44 -30.47 27.40
N LYS A 318 28.90 -29.21 27.33
CA LYS A 318 30.23 -28.79 26.85
C LYS A 318 30.52 -29.23 25.40
N GLU A 319 29.48 -29.46 24.62
CA GLU A 319 29.56 -29.81 23.20
C GLU A 319 29.81 -28.56 22.33
N LYS A 320 31.06 -28.08 22.30
CA LYS A 320 31.45 -26.78 21.71
C LYS A 320 30.93 -26.55 20.28
N ALA A 321 31.09 -27.54 19.39
CA ALA A 321 30.69 -27.38 17.99
C ALA A 321 29.17 -27.17 17.83
N LYS A 322 28.37 -28.00 18.51
CA LYS A 322 26.90 -27.86 18.50
C LYS A 322 26.46 -26.59 19.20
N PHE A 323 27.10 -26.24 20.32
CA PHE A 323 26.84 -24.99 21.02
C PHE A 323 26.99 -23.77 20.10
N TYR A 324 28.14 -23.60 19.43
CA TYR A 324 28.37 -22.44 18.56
C TYR A 324 27.45 -22.43 17.33
N LEU A 325 27.11 -23.60 16.78
CA LEU A 325 26.13 -23.72 15.70
C LEU A 325 24.76 -23.19 16.15
N PHE A 326 24.22 -23.70 17.24
CA PHE A 326 22.90 -23.30 17.73
C PHE A 326 22.89 -21.89 18.31
N LEU A 327 23.99 -21.42 18.89
CA LEU A 327 24.15 -20.02 19.31
C LEU A 327 24.05 -19.07 18.10
N SER A 328 24.71 -19.41 16.99
CA SER A 328 24.66 -18.62 15.76
C SER A 328 23.24 -18.58 15.18
N LEU A 329 22.56 -19.73 15.15
CA LEU A 329 21.16 -19.81 14.70
C LEU A 329 20.22 -19.02 15.62
N THR A 330 20.31 -19.22 16.93
CA THR A 330 19.51 -18.48 17.93
C THR A 330 19.71 -16.98 17.77
N SER A 331 20.96 -16.53 17.60
CA SER A 331 21.28 -15.11 17.40
C SER A 331 20.64 -14.56 16.13
N LEU A 332 20.75 -15.30 15.00
CA LEU A 332 20.16 -14.89 13.73
C LEU A 332 18.63 -14.79 13.80
N PHE A 333 17.97 -15.80 14.36
CA PHE A 333 16.51 -15.79 14.52
C PHE A 333 16.06 -14.74 15.53
N HIS A 334 16.76 -14.54 16.65
CA HIS A 334 16.41 -13.49 17.60
C HIS A 334 16.55 -12.08 17.01
N LEU A 335 17.59 -11.83 16.19
CA LEU A 335 17.72 -10.59 15.41
C LEU A 335 16.58 -10.43 14.40
N GLY A 336 16.19 -11.52 13.71
CA GLY A 336 15.02 -11.57 12.84
C GLY A 336 13.73 -11.21 13.58
N ASN A 337 13.49 -11.80 14.75
CA ASN A 337 12.35 -11.49 15.63
C ASN A 337 12.30 -10.02 16.05
N ILE A 338 13.44 -9.42 16.46
CA ILE A 338 13.51 -7.99 16.82
C ILE A 338 13.17 -7.12 15.61
N TYR A 339 13.76 -7.44 14.45
CA TYR A 339 13.46 -6.76 13.19
C TYR A 339 11.97 -6.85 12.85
N GLY A 340 11.40 -8.04 12.89
CA GLY A 340 9.99 -8.31 12.62
C GLY A 340 9.05 -7.58 13.58
N ALA A 341 9.43 -7.42 14.85
CA ALA A 341 8.67 -6.67 15.83
C ALA A 341 8.58 -5.16 15.52
N ILE A 342 9.70 -4.55 15.08
CA ILE A 342 9.73 -3.14 14.67
C ILE A 342 8.80 -2.93 13.47
N ILE A 343 8.90 -3.84 12.49
CA ILE A 343 8.04 -3.86 11.31
C ILE A 343 6.57 -4.02 11.70
N ALA A 344 6.24 -4.97 12.58
CA ALA A 344 4.87 -5.21 13.02
C ALA A 344 4.18 -3.96 13.59
N ALA A 345 4.91 -3.16 14.36
CA ALA A 345 4.40 -1.90 14.90
C ALA A 345 4.21 -0.83 13.82
N SER A 346 5.12 -0.76 12.84
CA SER A 346 4.98 0.12 11.68
C SER A 346 3.77 -0.25 10.83
N ASP A 347 3.57 -1.54 10.56
CA ASP A 347 2.44 -2.05 9.77
C ASP A 347 1.11 -1.74 10.47
N TYR A 348 1.05 -1.94 11.79
CA TYR A 348 -0.09 -1.55 12.62
C TYR A 348 -0.41 -0.06 12.46
N ASN A 349 0.59 0.82 12.59
CA ASN A 349 0.37 2.26 12.44
C ASN A 349 -0.15 2.61 11.05
N GLN A 350 0.42 2.05 9.99
CA GLN A 350 -0.01 2.30 8.62
C GLN A 350 -1.42 1.77 8.34
N LYS A 351 -1.81 0.65 8.96
CA LYS A 351 -3.18 0.13 8.88
C LYS A 351 -4.17 1.08 9.55
N GLU A 352 -3.88 1.52 10.78
CA GLU A 352 -4.74 2.45 11.52
C GLU A 352 -4.85 3.80 10.81
N GLU A 353 -3.75 4.33 10.27
CA GLU A 353 -3.76 5.56 9.47
C GLU A 353 -4.62 5.43 8.21
N ARG A 354 -4.47 4.34 7.44
CA ARG A 354 -5.28 4.11 6.23
C ARG A 354 -6.76 3.98 6.57
N SER A 355 -7.09 3.19 7.60
CA SER A 355 -8.47 3.03 8.05
C SER A 355 -9.06 4.36 8.52
N PHE A 356 -8.28 5.16 9.24
CA PHE A 356 -8.69 6.49 9.68
C PHE A 356 -8.94 7.43 8.50
N ILE A 357 -8.01 7.51 7.53
CA ILE A 357 -8.17 8.31 6.32
C ILE A 357 -9.46 7.93 5.58
N SER A 358 -9.73 6.64 5.36
CA SER A 358 -10.95 6.19 4.68
C SER A 358 -12.22 6.59 5.42
N ARG A 359 -12.25 6.51 6.75
CA ARG A 359 -13.41 6.98 7.54
C ARG A 359 -13.62 8.49 7.43
N VAL A 360 -12.54 9.26 7.40
CA VAL A 360 -12.61 10.72 7.19
C VAL A 360 -13.11 11.04 5.79
N GLU A 361 -12.56 10.36 4.76
CA GLU A 361 -12.99 10.49 3.37
C GLU A 361 -14.49 10.22 3.21
N GLU A 362 -15.00 9.11 3.78
CA GLU A 362 -16.42 8.77 3.77
C GLU A 362 -17.27 9.88 4.40
N ARG A 363 -16.81 10.45 5.52
CA ARG A 363 -17.53 11.53 6.23
C ARG A 363 -17.57 12.86 5.47
N ILE A 364 -16.55 13.14 4.66
CA ILE A 364 -16.46 14.40 3.89
C ILE A 364 -16.93 14.26 2.45
N ALA A 365 -17.15 13.04 1.95
CA ALA A 365 -17.60 12.78 0.58
C ALA A 365 -18.94 13.42 0.24
N GLU A 366 -19.82 13.60 1.24
CA GLU A 366 -21.14 14.22 1.08
C GLU A 366 -21.10 15.75 0.94
N ARG A 367 -19.94 16.38 1.14
CA ARG A 367 -19.82 17.85 1.05
C ARG A 367 -19.72 18.28 -0.40
N ASP A 368 -20.36 19.40 -0.73
CA ASP A 368 -20.18 20.04 -2.03
C ASP A 368 -18.91 20.90 -2.04
N TYR A 369 -17.87 20.38 -2.68
CA TYR A 369 -16.56 21.03 -2.85
C TYR A 369 -16.12 21.07 -4.32
N LYS A 370 -17.00 20.67 -5.23
CA LYS A 370 -16.67 20.51 -6.65
C LYS A 370 -16.57 21.89 -7.30
N ILE A 371 -15.63 22.03 -8.21
CA ILE A 371 -15.54 23.25 -9.04
C ILE A 371 -16.37 22.99 -10.26
N ASP A 372 -17.38 23.81 -10.48
CA ASP A 372 -17.95 23.96 -11.81
C ASP A 372 -17.01 24.83 -12.65
N LEU A 373 -16.04 24.17 -13.29
CA LEU A 373 -15.01 24.84 -14.08
C LEU A 373 -15.63 25.55 -15.29
N LYS A 374 -16.73 25.03 -15.84
CA LYS A 374 -17.42 25.64 -16.98
C LYS A 374 -18.10 26.94 -16.56
N THR A 375 -18.81 26.94 -15.43
CA THR A 375 -19.37 28.17 -14.83
C THR A 375 -18.29 29.17 -14.46
N TYR A 376 -17.16 28.72 -13.89
CA TYR A 376 -16.04 29.60 -13.56
C TYR A 376 -15.48 30.31 -14.79
N LEU A 377 -15.30 29.60 -15.91
CA LEU A 377 -14.73 30.14 -17.15
C LEU A 377 -15.74 30.94 -18.00
N LEU A 378 -17.03 30.87 -17.68
CA LEU A 378 -18.07 31.66 -18.34
C LEU A 378 -18.30 33.04 -17.72
N ARG A 379 -17.80 33.26 -16.51
CA ARG A 379 -17.82 34.57 -15.84
C ARG A 379 -16.86 35.54 -16.53
#